data_AF-A0A3L6DKU5-F1
#
_entry.id   AF-A0A3L6DKU5-F1
#
_cell.length_a   1.000
_cell.length_b   1.000
_cell.length_c   1.000
_cell.angle_alpha   90.00
_cell.angle_beta   90.00
_cell.angle_gamma   90.00
#
_symmetry.space_group_name_H-M   'P 1'
#
loop_
_entity.id
_entity.type
_entity.pdbx_description
1 polymer ?
#
loop_
_entity_poly.entity_id
_entity_poly.type
_entity_poly.pdbx_seq_one_letter_code
_entity_poly.pdbx_strand_id
1 'polypeptide(L)' 'MCGDPNSVLRFAFIEFTDEEGARAALNLSGTVLGYYPINVLSSKTAIAPVNETFLPRVCKPSGTNMLVLI' A
#
# COMPACT_ATOMS: atom_id res chain seq x y z
N MET A 1 9.36 2.96 -1.43
CA MET A 1 9.97 1.86 -2.21
C MET A 1 11.18 1.38 -1.43
N CYS A 2 11.05 0.25 -0.75
CA CYS A 2 12.13 -0.45 -0.07
C CYS A 2 12.42 -1.73 -0.83
N GLY A 3 13.68 -2.13 -0.87
CA GLY A 3 14.14 -3.27 -1.64
C GLY A 3 15.65 -3.20 -1.81
N ASP A 4 16.28 -4.36 -1.89
CA ASP A 4 17.71 -4.45 -2.16
C ASP A 4 17.96 -4.14 -3.66
N PRO A 5 18.98 -3.33 -4.01
CA PRO A 5 19.30 -3.05 -5.41
C PRO A 5 19.61 -4.30 -6.25
N ASN A 6 20.07 -5.38 -5.63
CA ASN A 6 20.38 -6.68 -6.25
C ASN A 6 19.21 -7.67 -6.16
N SER A 7 18.10 -7.31 -5.51
CA SER A 7 16.89 -8.13 -5.46
C SER A 7 15.86 -7.63 -6.46
N VAL A 8 15.22 -8.58 -7.14
CA VAL A 8 14.06 -8.31 -8.01
C VAL A 8 12.81 -7.94 -7.23
N LEU A 9 12.78 -8.25 -5.93
CA LEU A 9 11.67 -7.93 -5.04
C LEU A 9 11.86 -6.52 -4.48
N ARG A 10 11.02 -5.61 -4.94
CA ARG A 10 10.84 -4.29 -4.32
C ARG A 10 9.43 -4.24 -3.76
N PHE A 11 9.25 -3.46 -2.70
CA PHE A 11 7.97 -3.24 -2.09
C PHE A 11 7.74 -1.78 -1.73
N ALA A 12 6.49 -1.34 -1.75
CA ALA A 12 6.08 -0.07 -1.18
C ALA A 12 4.78 -0.24 -0.40
N PHE A 13 4.39 0.81 0.30
CA PHE A 13 3.07 0.92 0.89
C PHE A 13 2.44 2.21 0.36
N ILE A 14 1.19 2.11 -0.05
CA ILE A 14 0.41 3.23 -0.57
C ILE A 14 -0.88 3.29 0.23
N GLU A 15 -1.09 4.39 0.95
CA GLU A 15 -2.36 4.65 1.63
C GLU A 15 -3.34 5.33 0.66
N PHE A 16 -4.58 4.85 0.63
CA PHE A 16 -5.65 5.45 -0.16
C PHE A 16 -6.60 6.21 0.75
N THR A 17 -7.09 7.35 0.27
CA THR A 17 -8.13 8.15 0.95
C THR A 17 -9.49 7.47 0.89
N ASP A 18 -9.75 6.70 -0.16
CA ASP A 18 -11.05 6.13 -0.50
C ASP A 18 -10.93 4.64 -0.82
N GLU A 19 -11.92 3.86 -0.40
CA GLU A 19 -11.97 2.41 -0.63
C GLU A 19 -12.06 2.07 -2.12
N GLU A 20 -12.76 2.90 -2.91
CA GLU A 20 -12.90 2.71 -4.36
C GLU A 20 -11.54 2.78 -5.07
N GLY A 21 -10.69 3.73 -4.69
CA GLY A 21 -9.35 3.89 -5.27
C GLY A 21 -8.48 2.67 -4.98
N ALA A 22 -8.57 2.16 -3.75
CA ALA A 22 -7.81 1.00 -3.35
C ALA A 22 -8.33 -0.30 -3.99
N ARG A 23 -9.66 -0.44 -4.17
CA ARG A 23 -10.26 -1.55 -4.92
C ARG A 23 -9.87 -1.52 -6.39
N ALA A 24 -9.81 -0.33 -7.00
CA ALA A 24 -9.30 -0.18 -8.36
C ALA A 24 -7.83 -0.61 -8.45
N ALA A 25 -7.01 -0.29 -7.45
CA ALA A 25 -5.61 -0.71 -7.38
C ALA A 25 -5.44 -2.24 -7.23
N LEU A 26 -6.30 -2.92 -6.46
CA LEU A 26 -6.31 -4.39 -6.40
C LEU A 26 -6.52 -5.03 -7.78
N ASN A 27 -7.34 -4.43 -8.63
CA ASN A 27 -7.56 -4.92 -9.99
C ASN A 27 -6.33 -4.75 -10.90
N LEU A 28 -5.33 -3.96 -10.48
CA LEU A 28 -4.06 -3.82 -11.19
C LEU A 28 -3.04 -4.90 -10.81
N SER A 29 -3.34 -5.77 -9.83
CA SER A 29 -2.48 -6.91 -9.51
C SER A 29 -2.26 -7.80 -10.73
N GLY A 30 -1.00 -8.14 -11.02
CA GLY A 30 -0.58 -8.87 -12.21
C GLY A 30 -0.34 -8.00 -13.45
N THR A 31 -0.57 -6.68 -13.38
CA THR A 31 -0.20 -5.76 -14.46
C THR A 31 1.31 -5.76 -14.62
N VAL A 32 1.81 -5.76 -15.86
CA VAL A 32 3.24 -5.74 -16.13
C VAL A 32 3.72 -4.30 -16.27
N LEU A 33 4.66 -3.89 -15.41
CA LEU A 33 5.37 -2.62 -15.53
C LEU A 33 6.76 -2.88 -16.13
N GLY A 34 6.90 -2.60 -17.43
CA GLY A 34 8.11 -2.96 -18.18
C GLY A 34 8.20 -4.47 -18.37
N TYR A 35 9.08 -5.13 -17.61
CA TYR A 35 9.26 -6.60 -17.62
C TYR A 35 8.86 -7.26 -16.30
N TYR A 36 8.41 -6.48 -15.31
CA TYR A 36 8.12 -6.97 -13.97
C TYR A 36 6.61 -6.89 -13.69
N PRO A 37 5.94 -8.01 -13.39
CA PRO A 37 4.57 -7.97 -12.92
C PRO A 37 4.52 -7.33 -11.53
N ILE A 38 3.62 -6.38 -11.35
CA ILE A 38 3.31 -5.84 -10.01
C ILE A 38 2.34 -6.77 -9.31
N ASN A 39 2.52 -6.98 -8.01
CA ASN A 39 1.48 -7.57 -7.18
C ASN A 39 0.79 -6.45 -6.43
N VAL A 40 -0.51 -6.55 -6.22
CA VAL A 40 -1.23 -5.60 -5.37
C VAL A 40 -2.02 -6.40 -4.35
N LEU A 41 -1.72 -6.16 -3.08
CA LEU A 41 -2.32 -6.87 -1.95
C LEU A 41 -3.00 -5.86 -1.03
N SER A 42 -4.12 -6.25 -0.42
CA SER A 42 -4.72 -5.49 0.66
C SER A 42 -3.96 -5.75 1.96
N SER A 43 -3.64 -4.69 2.70
CA SER A 43 -3.04 -4.86 4.02
C SER A 43 -4.08 -5.30 5.05
N LYS A 44 -3.66 -6.23 5.91
CA LYS A 44 -4.45 -6.71 7.05
C LYS A 44 -4.18 -5.91 8.33
N THR A 45 -3.21 -4.99 8.29
CA THR A 45 -2.72 -4.23 9.44
C THR A 45 -2.62 -2.75 9.10
N ALA A 46 -3.07 -1.87 10.00
CA ALA A 46 -2.69 -0.47 9.95
C ALA A 46 -1.18 -0.35 10.05
N ILE A 47 -0.54 0.40 9.15
CA ILE A 47 0.79 0.92 9.48
C ILE A 47 0.53 2.05 10.46
N ALA A 48 0.59 1.70 11.74
CA ALA A 48 0.60 2.72 12.78
C ALA A 48 1.87 3.56 12.59
N PRO A 49 1.77 4.89 12.53
CA PRO A 49 2.96 5.72 12.52
C PRO A 49 3.78 5.42 13.78
N VAL A 50 5.08 5.22 13.60
CA VAL A 50 6.06 4.91 14.67
C VAL A 50 6.15 5.98 15.76
N ASN A 51 5.44 7.11 15.64
CA ASN A 51 5.32 8.13 16.66
C ASN A 51 3.88 8.69 16.66
N GLU A 52 3.25 8.68 17.84
CA GLU A 52 1.85 9.06 18.09
C GLU A 52 1.51 10.52 17.69
N THR A 53 2.53 11.36 17.53
CA THR A 53 2.36 12.79 17.17
C THR A 53 2.06 13.01 15.68
N PHE A 54 2.34 12.03 14.82
CA PHE A 54 2.09 12.12 13.37
C PHE A 54 0.73 11.57 12.94
N LEU A 55 -0.08 11.12 13.90
CA LEU A 55 -1.45 10.70 13.63
C LEU A 55 -2.30 11.92 13.21
N PRO A 56 -2.93 11.92 12.03
CA PRO A 56 -3.89 12.94 11.67
C PRO A 56 -5.02 12.95 12.69
N ARG A 57 -5.17 14.04 13.46
CA ARG A 57 -6.20 14.16 14.51
C ARG A 57 -7.65 14.18 13.99
N VAL A 58 -7.85 14.03 12.67
CA VAL A 58 -9.14 14.22 11.99
C VAL A 58 -9.66 12.97 11.28
N CYS A 59 -8.83 11.93 11.09
CA CYS A 59 -9.32 10.69 10.49
C CYS A 59 -9.54 9.65 11.59
N LYS A 60 -10.79 9.45 12.00
CA LYS A 60 -11.15 8.21 12.70
C LYS A 60 -10.73 7.05 11.80
N PRO A 61 -10.00 6.04 12.30
CA PRO A 61 -9.67 4.87 11.51
C PRO A 61 -10.95 4.07 11.27
N SER A 62 -11.70 4.47 10.25
CA SER A 62 -12.79 3.71 9.67
C SER A 62 -12.16 2.57 8.89
N GLY A 63 -11.79 1.50 9.58
CA GLY A 63 -11.76 0.12 9.07
C GLY A 63 -10.94 -0.25 7.84
N THR A 64 -10.31 0.65 7.08
CA THR A 64 -9.77 0.31 5.76
C THR A 64 -8.34 0.80 5.58
N ASN A 65 -7.40 0.09 6.22
CA ASN A 65 -5.97 0.27 5.99
C ASN A 65 -5.56 -0.39 4.68
N MET A 66 -5.93 0.19 3.54
CA MET A 66 -5.70 -0.47 2.25
C MET A 66 -4.32 -0.11 1.69
N LEU A 67 -3.28 -0.63 2.36
CA LEU A 67 -1.90 -0.44 1.91
C LEU A 67 -1.59 -1.40 0.77
N VAL A 68 -1.20 -0.85 -0.38
CA VAL A 68 -0.81 -1.63 -1.57
C VAL A 68 0.69 -1.93 -1.55
N LEU A 69 1.03 -3.22 -1.53
CA LEU A 69 2.39 -3.75 -1.68
C LEU A 69 2.71 -4.03 -3.15
N ILE A 70 3.32 -3.08 -3.87
CA ILE A 70 3.80 -3.23 -5.27
C ILE A 70 5.11 -4.00 -5.38
#